data_AF-A0A955HW81-F1
#
_entry.id   AF-A0A955HW81-F1
#
_cell.length_a   1.000
_cell.length_b   1.000
_cell.length_c   1.000
_cell.angle_alpha   90.00
_cell.angle_beta   90.00
_cell.angle_gamma   90.00
#
_symmetry.space_group_name_H-M   'P 1'
#
loop_
_entity.id
_entity.type
_entity.pdbx_description
1 polymer ?
#
loop_
_entity_poly.entity_id
_entity_poly.type
_entity_poly.pdbx_seq_one_letter_code
_entity_poly.pdbx_strand_id
1 'polypeptide(L)' 'ETLSVIIQITSKKLFGKKVFLIAPIHHHFEKKGWSEPNIVMRFWIIGAFTASLGLILGLLGAAGA' A
#
# COMPACT_ATOMS: atom_id res chain seq x y z
N GLU A 1 2.81 -0.47 2.59
CA GLU A 1 3.79 -0.93 3.60
C GLU A 1 3.67 -0.23 4.95
N THR A 2 4.30 0.91 5.18
CA THR A 2 4.38 1.54 6.52
C THR A 2 3.02 1.86 7.13
N LEU A 3 2.08 2.42 6.36
CA LEU A 3 0.73 2.73 6.84
C LEU A 3 0.00 1.48 7.37
N SER A 4 0.17 0.33 6.72
CA SER A 4 -0.45 -0.92 7.17
C SER A 4 0.08 -1.37 8.53
N VAL A 5 1.38 -1.15 8.80
CA VAL A 5 2.01 -1.44 10.09
C VAL A 5 1.48 -0.49 11.16
N ILE A 6 1.43 0.82 10.88
CA ILE A 6 0.90 1.83 11.80
C ILE A 6 -0.54 1.52 12.18
N ILE A 7 -1.41 1.27 11.19
CA ILE A 7 -2.82 0.92 11.42
C ILE A 7 -2.93 -0.36 12.25
N GLN A 8 -2.16 -1.39 11.91
CA GLN A 8 -2.18 -2.66 12.64
C GLN A 8 -1.77 -2.51 14.11
N ILE A 9 -0.67 -1.80 14.37
CA ILE A 9 -0.17 -1.58 15.74
C ILE A 9 -1.14 -0.70 16.52
N THR A 10 -1.62 0.38 15.91
CA THR A 10 -2.57 1.31 16.54
C THR A 10 -3.86 0.59 16.92
N SER A 11 -4.42 -0.22 16.01
CA SER A 11 -5.62 -1.00 16.30
C SER A 11 -5.40 -2.04 17.39
N LYS A 12 -4.24 -2.71 17.40
CA LYS A 12 -3.90 -3.66 18.47
C LYS A 12 -3.76 -2.98 19.83
N LYS A 13 -3.24 -1.75 19.86
CA LYS A 13 -3.05 -0.97 21.09
C LYS A 13 -4.36 -0.38 21.63
N LEU A 14 -5.21 0.15 20.74
CA LEU A 14 -6.46 0.83 21.15
C LEU A 14 -7.64 -0.13 21.32
N PHE A 15 -7.78 -1.10 20.41
CA PHE A 15 -8.96 -1.96 20.33
C PHE A 15 -8.65 -3.44 20.61
N GLY A 16 -7.38 -3.81 20.79
CA GLY A 16 -6.94 -5.20 21.01
C GLY A 16 -7.04 -6.11 19.77
N LYS A 17 -7.61 -5.62 18.67
CA LYS A 17 -7.96 -6.40 17.45
C LYS A 17 -6.98 -6.13 16.30
N LYS A 18 -6.74 -7.17 15.50
CA LYS A 18 -5.95 -7.08 14.24
C LYS A 18 -6.86 -6.59 13.11
N VAL A 19 -6.39 -5.64 12.30
CA VAL A 19 -7.10 -5.18 11.09
C VAL A 19 -6.73 -6.06 9.89
N PHE A 20 -5.43 -6.32 9.75
CA PHE A 20 -4.88 -7.22 8.74
C PHE A 20 -4.50 -8.57 9.38
N LEU A 21 -4.58 -9.66 8.61
CA LEU A 21 -4.12 -11.00 9.04
C LEU A 21 -2.66 -11.00 9.51
N ILE A 22 -1.81 -10.21 8.85
CA ILE A 22 -0.43 -9.86 9.20
C ILE A 22 -0.14 -8.51 8.55
N ALA A 23 0.74 -7.72 9.14
CA ALA A 23 1.29 -6.52 8.54
C ALA A 23 2.82 -6.70 8.47
N PRO A 24 3.51 -6.23 7.41
CA PRO A 24 3.01 -5.33 6.35
C PRO A 24 2.03 -5.96 5.35
N ILE A 25 1.42 -5.13 4.50
CA ILE A 25 0.29 -5.54 3.66
C ILE A 25 0.64 -6.54 2.54
N HIS A 26 1.89 -6.62 2.08
CA HIS A 26 2.25 -7.67 1.10
C HIS A 26 2.12 -9.08 1.73
N HIS A 27 2.62 -9.29 2.95
CA HIS A 27 2.42 -10.55 3.68
C HIS A 27 0.94 -10.83 3.99
N HIS A 28 0.09 -9.79 4.09
CA HIS A 28 -1.35 -9.99 4.21
C HIS A 28 -1.91 -10.75 3.00
N PHE A 29 -1.44 -10.43 1.80
CA PHE A 29 -1.86 -11.10 0.57
C PHE A 29 -1.24 -12.50 0.44
N GLU A 30 0.01 -12.69 0.84
CA GLU A 30 0.61 -14.04 0.90
C GLU A 30 -0.19 -14.95 1.83
N LYS A 31 -0.58 -14.45 3.00
CA LYS A 31 -1.42 -15.20 3.95
C LYS A 31 -2.85 -15.44 3.45
N LYS A 32 -3.31 -14.69 2.46
CA LYS A 32 -4.56 -14.96 1.71
C LYS A 32 -4.38 -15.97 0.57
N GLY A 33 -3.18 -16.52 0.39
CA GLY A 33 -2.88 -17.55 -0.61
C GLY A 33 -2.38 -17.01 -1.95
N TRP A 34 -1.97 -15.75 -2.03
CA TRP A 34 -1.39 -15.21 -3.26
C TRP A 34 0.07 -15.60 -3.37
N SER A 35 0.53 -15.94 -4.58
CA SER A 35 1.95 -16.16 -4.83
C SER A 35 2.72 -14.85 -4.81
N GLU A 36 3.95 -14.90 -4.32
CA GLU A 36 4.84 -13.74 -4.22
C GLU A 36 5.00 -12.99 -5.55
N PRO A 37 5.23 -13.64 -6.72
CA PRO A 37 5.35 -12.93 -8.00
C PRO A 37 4.07 -12.17 -8.38
N ASN A 38 2.91 -12.74 -8.08
CA ASN A 38 1.62 -12.10 -8.35
C ASN A 38 1.42 -10.84 -7.51
N ILE A 39 1.86 -10.85 -6.25
CA ILE A 39 1.79 -9.69 -5.36
C ILE A 39 2.74 -8.60 -5.87
N VAL A 40 3.99 -8.95 -6.16
CA VAL A 40 5.00 -8.01 -6.65
C VAL A 40 4.53 -7.32 -7.93
N MET A 41 4.06 -8.09 -8.93
CA MET A 41 3.61 -7.53 -10.21
C MET A 41 2.44 -6.56 -10.03
N ARG A 42 1.46 -6.90 -9.18
CA ARG A 42 0.30 -6.03 -8.91
C ARG A 42 0.72 -4.73 -8.20
N PHE A 43 1.65 -4.81 -7.26
CA PHE A 43 2.17 -3.63 -6.56
C PHE A 43 2.98 -2.73 -7.50
N TRP A 44 3.72 -3.30 -8.46
CA TRP A 44 4.39 -2.52 -9.50
C TRP A 44 3.40 -1.78 -10.40
N ILE A 45 2.32 -2.43 -10.81
CA ILE A 45 1.27 -1.77 -11.62
C ILE A 45 0.67 -0.58 -10.86
N ILE A 46 0.32 -0.77 -9.59
CA ILE A 46 -0.20 0.30 -8.75
C ILE A 46 0.83 1.42 -8.59
N GLY A 47 2.11 1.08 -8.33
CA GLY A 47 3.19 2.04 -8.19
C GLY A 47 3.45 2.85 -9.46
N ALA A 48 3.43 2.21 -10.63
CA ALA A 48 3.59 2.88 -11.92
C ALA A 48 2.42 3.85 -12.19
N PHE A 49 1.19 3.44 -11.86
CA PHE A 49 0.01 4.27 -11.99
C PHE A 49 0.07 5.52 -11.09
N THR A 50 0.40 5.33 -9.80
CA THR A 50 0.48 6.46 -8.86
C THR A 50 1.64 7.40 -9.17
N ALA A 51 2.78 6.87 -9.63
CA ALA A 51 3.90 7.69 -10.11
C ALA A 51 3.50 8.54 -11.32
N SER A 52 2.80 7.94 -12.29
CA SER A 52 2.31 8.66 -13.48
C SER A 52 1.31 9.76 -13.11
N LEU A 53 0.38 9.47 -12.20
CA LEU A 53 -0.58 10.46 -11.70
C LEU A 53 0.13 11.61 -10.97
N GLY A 54 1.12 11.30 -10.13
CA GLY A 54 1.94 12.30 -9.45
C GLY A 54 2.69 13.21 -10.43
N LEU A 55 3.23 12.64 -11.51
CA LEU A 55 3.90 13.41 -12.56
C LEU A 55 2.93 14.36 -13.28
N ILE A 56 1.76 13.87 -13.67
CA ILE A 56 0.72 14.69 -14.34
C ILE A 56 0.29 15.85 -13.43
N LEU A 57 -0.01 15.56 -12.16
CA LEU A 57 -0.41 16.60 -11.21
C LEU A 57 0.70 17.63 -10.99
N GLY A 58 1.96 17.18 -10.89
CA GLY A 58 3.11 18.07 -10.75
C GLY A 58 3.31 18.98 -11.97
N LEU A 59 3.17 18.44 -13.19
CA LEU A 59 3.30 19.21 -14.42
C LEU A 59 2.14 20.18 -14.64
N LEU A 60 0.90 19.77 -14.34
CA LEU A 60 -0.27 20.66 -14.42
C LEU A 60 -0.19 21.78 -13.37
N GLY A 61 0.27 21.48 -12.16
CA GLY A 61 0.49 22.49 -11.12
C GLY A 61 1.59 23.49 -11.48
N ALA A 62 2.66 23.04 -12.15
CA ALA A 62 3.74 23.90 -12.62
C ALA A 62 3.34 24.77 -13.83
N ALA A 63 2.37 24.34 -14.65
CA ALA A 63 1.88 25.11 -15.79
C ALA A 63 0.91 26.24 -15.41
N GLY A 64 0.42 26.26 -14.16
CA GLY A 64 -0.45 27.31 -13.62
C GLY A 64 0.25 28.33 -12.71
N ALA A 65 1.57 28.20 -12.50
CA ALA A 65 2.42 29.13 -11.77
C ALA A 65 3.25 29.98 -12.74
#